data_AF-A0A0G4MY69-F1
#
_entry.id   AF-A0A0G4MY69-F1
#
_cell.length_a   1.000
_cell.length_b   1.000
_cell.length_c   1.000
_cell.angle_alpha   90.00
_cell.angle_beta   90.00
_cell.angle_gamma   90.00
#
_symmetry.space_group_name_H-M   'P 1'
#
loop_
_entity.id
_entity.type
_entity.pdbx_description
1 polymer ?
#
loop_
_entity_poly.entity_id
_entity_poly.type
_entity_poly.pdbx_seq_one_letter_code
_entity_poly.pdbx_strand_id
1 'polypeptide(L)'
;LLLLVYASPEVAATVGNVSTVQVGTGLFGYLGNKGAVTTRILLGETTRMVFVNSHLASGAEQTYLERRLWDYNQILTRTQFEPVQL
;
A
#
# COMPACT_ATOMS: atom_id res chain seq x y z
N LEU A 1 -4.03 10.30 -0.06
CA LEU A 1 -2.88 9.38 -0.29
C LEU A 1 -2.82 9.10 -1.78
N LEU A 2 -1.64 9.21 -2.39
CA LEU A 2 -1.46 9.09 -3.84
C LEU A 2 -0.22 8.24 -4.12
N LEU A 3 -0.37 7.17 -4.91
CA LEU A 3 0.73 6.34 -5.38
C LEU A 3 0.66 6.27 -6.89
N LEU A 4 1.71 6.77 -7.56
CA LEU A 4 1.86 6.74 -9.01
C LEU A 4 3.08 5.88 -9.33
N VAL A 5 2.90 4.89 -10.21
CA VAL A 5 3.98 4.02 -10.67
C VAL A 5 4.13 4.24 -12.17
N TYR A 6 5.27 4.76 -12.58
CA TYR A 6 5.60 4.99 -13.99
C TYR A 6 6.62 3.94 -14.46
N ALA A 7 6.43 3.47 -15.69
CA ALA A 7 7.32 2.52 -16.34
C ALA A 7 7.86 3.16 -17.63
N SER A 8 9.13 2.93 -17.95
CA SER A 8 9.68 3.35 -19.23
C SER A 8 9.09 2.51 -20.37
N PRO A 9 9.07 3.00 -21.62
CA PRO A 9 8.49 2.26 -22.75
C PRO A 9 9.07 0.86 -22.96
N GLU A 10 10.36 0.66 -22.64
CA GLU A 10 11.08 -0.60 -22.81
C GLU A 10 10.55 -1.71 -21.90
N VAL A 11 9.96 -1.35 -20.74
CA VAL A 11 9.46 -2.31 -19.75
C VAL A 11 7.95 -2.24 -19.55
N ALA A 12 7.28 -1.20 -20.07
CA ALA A 12 5.84 -0.99 -19.87
C ALA A 12 5.00 -2.21 -20.31
N ALA A 13 5.35 -2.84 -21.43
CA ALA A 13 4.63 -4.01 -21.94
C ALA A 13 4.78 -5.26 -21.07
N THR A 14 5.80 -5.31 -20.18
CA THR A 14 6.04 -6.46 -19.31
C THR A 14 5.47 -6.27 -17.89
N VAL A 15 4.86 -5.11 -17.62
CA VAL A 15 4.14 -4.84 -16.37
C VAL A 15 2.76 -5.48 -16.45
N GLY A 16 2.53 -6.49 -15.63
CA GLY A 16 1.27 -7.22 -15.55
C GLY A 16 0.80 -7.42 -14.11
N ASN A 17 -0.35 -8.07 -13.96
CA ASN A 17 -0.92 -8.47 -12.66
C ASN A 17 -0.96 -7.32 -11.64
N VAL A 18 -1.32 -6.13 -12.12
CA VAL A 18 -1.43 -4.93 -11.28
C VAL A 18 -2.60 -5.10 -10.32
N SER A 19 -2.35 -4.91 -9.03
CA SER A 19 -3.40 -4.92 -8.00
C SER A 19 -3.12 -3.82 -6.99
N THR A 20 -4.10 -2.92 -6.80
CA THR A 20 -4.01 -1.79 -5.88
C THR A 20 -5.03 -1.96 -4.77
N VAL A 21 -4.59 -1.79 -3.53
CA VAL A 21 -5.39 -1.92 -2.32
C VAL A 21 -5.27 -0.64 -1.50
N GLN A 22 -6.36 -0.22 -0.88
CA GLN A 22 -6.39 0.93 0.02
C GLN A 22 -6.81 0.45 1.41
N VAL A 23 -6.08 0.88 2.44
CA VAL A 23 -6.42 0.59 3.84
C VAL A 23 -6.50 1.91 4.59
N GLY A 24 -7.68 2.26 5.09
CA GLY A 24 -7.86 3.37 6.01
C GLY A 24 -7.56 2.96 7.45
N THR A 25 -6.91 3.83 8.23
CA THR A 25 -6.54 3.59 9.64
C THR A 25 -6.83 4.79 10.55
N GLY A 26 -7.59 5.78 10.09
CA GLY A 26 -7.88 6.98 10.87
C GLY A 26 -8.90 6.76 12.00
N LEU A 27 -9.80 7.71 12.22
CA LEU A 27 -10.81 7.60 13.29
C LEU A 27 -11.66 6.33 13.10
N PHE A 28 -11.93 5.62 14.19
CA PHE A 28 -12.60 4.31 14.20
C PHE A 28 -11.95 3.23 13.31
N GLY A 29 -10.73 3.46 12.84
CA GLY A 29 -9.98 2.52 12.00
C GLY A 29 -10.34 2.53 10.52
N TYR A 30 -11.07 3.55 10.04
CA TYR A 30 -11.37 3.72 8.61
C TYR A 30 -11.68 5.17 8.18
N LEU A 31 -12.08 6.07 9.09
CA LEU A 31 -12.44 7.45 8.76
C LEU A 31 -11.23 8.40 8.79
N GLY A 32 -11.25 9.45 7.97
CA GLY A 32 -10.19 10.47 7.95
C GLY A 32 -9.12 10.22 6.89
N ASN A 33 -7.91 10.77 7.09
CA ASN A 33 -6.87 10.85 6.05
C ASN A 33 -5.63 9.99 6.31
N LYS A 34 -5.74 9.01 7.22
CA LYS A 34 -4.65 8.11 7.61
C LYS A 34 -4.85 6.71 7.05
N GLY A 35 -3.75 6.06 6.69
CA GLY A 35 -3.77 4.74 6.08
C GLY A 35 -2.68 4.56 5.04
N ALA A 36 -2.91 3.68 4.07
CA ALA A 36 -2.00 3.44 2.95
C ALA A 36 -2.72 3.14 1.64
N VAL A 37 -2.04 3.44 0.54
CA VAL A 37 -2.32 2.90 -0.79
C VAL A 37 -1.14 2.00 -1.16
N THR A 38 -1.44 0.77 -1.51
CA THR A 38 -0.45 -0.27 -1.81
C THR A 38 -0.71 -0.84 -3.19
N THR A 39 0.30 -0.90 -4.06
CA THR A 39 0.20 -1.49 -5.39
C THR A 39 1.21 -2.61 -5.57
N ARG A 40 0.75 -3.78 -5.99
CA ARG A 40 1.57 -4.87 -6.50
C ARG A 40 1.62 -4.82 -8.03
N ILE A 41 2.79 -5.06 -8.61
CA ILE A 41 2.96 -5.40 -10.02
C ILE A 41 3.79 -6.68 -10.17
N LEU A 42 3.64 -7.37 -11.30
CA LEU A 42 4.61 -8.35 -11.79
C LEU A 42 5.35 -7.74 -12.99
N LEU A 43 6.67 -7.81 -12.97
CA LEU A 43 7.52 -7.46 -14.10
C LEU A 43 8.00 -8.73 -14.79
N GLY A 44 7.71 -8.87 -16.08
CA GLY A 44 8.08 -10.05 -16.87
C GLY A 44 7.55 -11.35 -16.27
N GLU A 45 6.30 -11.33 -15.79
CA GLU A 45 5.55 -12.46 -15.19
C GLU A 45 6.15 -13.10 -13.93
N THR A 46 7.36 -12.73 -13.55
CA THR A 46 8.16 -13.42 -12.52
C THR A 46 8.48 -12.52 -11.34
N THR A 47 8.93 -11.29 -11.61
CA THR A 47 9.43 -10.40 -10.57
C THR A 47 8.28 -9.66 -9.92
N ARG A 48 7.98 -10.01 -8.67
CA ARG A 48 6.91 -9.37 -7.89
C ARG A 48 7.45 -8.15 -7.15
N MET A 49 6.82 -6.99 -7.36
CA MET A 49 7.16 -5.76 -6.64
C MET A 49 5.92 -5.21 -5.95
N VAL A 50 6.10 -4.70 -4.73
CA VAL A 50 5.04 -4.05 -3.95
C VAL A 50 5.51 -2.66 -3.53
N PHE A 51 4.72 -1.66 -3.89
CA PHE A 51 4.95 -0.26 -3.55
C PHE A 51 3.90 0.17 -2.53
N VAL A 52 4.33 0.76 -1.42
CA VAL A 52 3.44 1.22 -0.34
C VAL A 52 3.67 2.71 -0.13
N ASN A 53 2.62 3.52 -0.26
CA ASN A 53 2.60 4.89 0.26
C ASN A 53 1.67 4.95 1.46
N SER A 54 2.18 5.40 2.61
CA SER A 54 1.42 5.47 3.86
C SER A 54 1.47 6.86 4.50
N HIS A 55 0.39 7.21 5.18
CA HIS A 55 0.26 8.41 6.01
C HIS A 55 -0.25 7.93 7.37
N LEU A 56 0.68 7.71 8.29
CA LEU A 56 0.40 7.18 9.62
C LEU A 56 0.10 8.31 10.61
N ALA A 57 -0.34 7.96 11.82
CA ALA A 57 -0.66 8.92 12.86
C ALA A 57 0.50 9.88 13.19
N SER A 58 0.16 11.17 13.25
CA SER A 58 1.05 12.28 13.56
C SER A 58 1.03 12.59 15.05
N GLY A 59 2.17 13.03 15.60
CA GLY A 59 2.30 13.41 17.01
C GLY A 59 3.60 12.86 17.61
N ALA A 60 4.15 13.60 18.58
CA ALA A 60 5.46 13.33 19.17
C ALA A 60 5.40 12.52 20.48
N GLU A 61 4.24 12.49 21.14
CA GLU A 61 4.06 11.74 22.39
C GLU A 61 4.14 10.23 22.15
N GLN A 62 4.51 9.48 23.20
CA GLN A 62 4.68 8.02 23.16
C GLN A 62 3.42 7.28 22.67
N THR A 63 2.23 7.78 23.00
CA THR A 63 0.94 7.24 22.54
C THR A 63 0.82 7.21 21.01
N TYR A 64 1.44 8.17 20.32
CA TYR A 64 1.46 8.20 18.86
C TYR A 64 2.43 7.20 18.25
N LEU A 65 3.46 6.76 18.98
CA LEU A 65 4.30 5.64 18.54
C LEU A 65 3.46 4.36 18.49
N GLU A 66 2.75 4.05 19.57
CA GLU A 66 1.86 2.89 19.63
C GLU A 66 0.78 2.95 18.55
N ARG A 67 0.23 4.15 18.31
CA ARG A 67 -0.74 4.35 17.24
C ARG A 67 -0.15 4.09 15.85
N ARG A 68 1.09 4.51 15.57
CA ARG A 68 1.76 4.21 14.28
C ARG A 68 2.02 2.73 14.09
N LEU A 69 2.37 2.01 15.16
CA LEU A 69 2.51 0.55 15.13
C LEU A 69 1.15 -0.13 14.85
N TRP A 70 0.07 0.39 15.44
CA TRP A 70 -1.28 -0.07 15.15
C TRP A 70 -1.67 0.20 13.69
N ASP A 71 -1.44 1.40 13.17
CA ASP A 71 -1.69 1.75 11.76
C ASP A 71 -0.92 0.80 10.83
N TYR A 72 0.38 0.56 11.10
CA TYR A 72 1.22 -0.39 10.37
C TYR A 72 0.61 -1.79 10.34
N ASN A 73 0.22 -2.32 11.51
CA ASN A 73 -0.37 -3.65 11.61
C ASN A 73 -1.69 -3.75 10.85
N GLN A 74 -2.52 -2.71 10.88
CA GLN A 74 -3.76 -2.66 10.09
C GLN A 74 -3.47 -2.69 8.58
N ILE A 75 -2.50 -1.89 8.11
CA ILE A 75 -2.09 -1.88 6.71
C ILE A 75 -1.56 -3.25 6.29
N LEU A 76 -0.69 -3.87 7.10
CA LEU A 76 -0.12 -5.18 6.82
C LEU A 76 -1.18 -6.28 6.74
N THR A 77 -2.09 -6.34 7.70
CA THR A 77 -3.07 -7.43 7.82
C THR A 77 -4.24 -7.29 6.84
N ARG A 78 -4.63 -6.07 6.48
CA ARG A 78 -5.78 -5.80 5.60
C ARG A 78 -5.40 -5.62 4.13
N THR A 79 -4.11 -5.53 3.80
CA THR A 79 -3.67 -5.51 2.41
C THR A 79 -3.78 -6.92 1.83
N GLN A 80 -4.76 -7.15 0.96
CA GLN A 80 -4.93 -8.39 0.22
C GLN A 80 -5.04 -8.09 -1.26
N PHE A 81 -4.10 -8.60 -2.05
CA PHE A 81 -4.12 -8.42 -3.50
C PHE A 81 -5.00 -9.46 -4.17
N GLU A 82 -5.55 -9.08 -5.32
CA GLU A 82 -6.18 -10.03 -6.24
C GLU A 82 -5.22 -11.15 -6.62
N PRO A 83 -5.68 -12.40 -6.79
CA PRO A 83 -4.84 -13.51 -7.24
C PRO A 83 -4.06 -13.17 -8.51
N VAL A 84 -2.85 -13.70 -8.63
CA VAL A 84 -2.09 -13.60 -9.89
C VAL A 84 -2.73 -14.56 -10.90
N GLN A 85 -3.16 -14.02 -12.03
CA GLN A 85 -3.62 -14.81 -13.18
C GLN A 85 -2.43 -14.93 -14.13
N LEU A 86 -2.03 -16.19 -14.40
CA LEU A 86 -0.95 -16.55 -15.32
C LEU A 86 -1.55 -17.01 -16.65
#